data_AF-A0A9X8ZZ09-F1
#
_entry.id   AF-A0A9X8ZZ09-F1
#
_cell.length_a   1.000
_cell.length_b   1.000
_cell.length_c   1.000
_cell.angle_alpha   90.00
_cell.angle_beta   90.00
_cell.angle_gamma   90.00
#
_symmetry.space_group_name_H-M   'P 1'
#
loop_
_entity.id
_entity.type
_entity.pdbx_description
1 polymer ?
#
loop_
_entity_poly.entity_id
_entity_poly.type
_entity_poly.pdbx_seq_one_letter_code
_entity_poly.pdbx_strand_id
1 'polypeptide(L)'
;FIHDNGAKAAIQLAHAGRKAELETDALAPSAIPFNETMKMPIEMSKHPIKNTVLAFQQAAVRSKQAGFDVIEIHGAHGYLINEFLSPLTNKRTDEYG
;
A
#
# COMPACT_ATOMS: atom_id res chain seq x y z
N PHE A 1 14.26 15.86 18.13
CA PHE A 1 14.88 14.74 18.86
C PHE A 1 15.66 13.79 17.94
N ILE A 2 15.08 13.17 16.89
CA ILE A 2 15.84 12.22 16.04
C ILE A 2 17.09 12.88 15.42
N HIS A 3 16.90 13.99 14.71
CA HIS A 3 18.01 14.73 14.10
C HIS A 3 18.95 15.37 15.12
N ASP A 4 18.42 15.88 16.24
CA ASP A 4 19.22 16.50 17.30
C ASP A 4 20.21 15.53 17.96
N ASN A 5 19.95 14.22 17.86
CA ASN A 5 20.86 13.16 18.32
C ASN A 5 21.74 12.59 17.19
N GLY A 6 21.82 13.26 16.04
CA GLY A 6 22.66 12.87 14.90
C GLY A 6 22.13 11.72 14.05
N ALA A 7 20.92 11.20 14.34
CA ALA A 7 20.31 10.13 13.56
C ALA A 7 19.54 10.67 12.35
N LYS A 8 19.42 9.82 11.31
CA LYS A 8 18.59 10.07 10.13
C LYS A 8 17.21 9.46 10.33
N ALA A 9 16.17 10.19 9.93
CA ALA A 9 14.78 9.76 10.05
C ALA A 9 14.32 9.11 8.74
N ALA A 10 13.79 7.90 8.83
CA ALA A 10 13.16 7.19 7.71
C ALA A 10 11.66 7.01 7.97
N ILE A 11 10.86 7.01 6.89
CA ILE A 11 9.44 6.66 6.95
C ILE A 11 9.12 5.65 5.86
N GLN A 12 8.36 4.62 6.23
CA GLN A 12 7.85 3.62 5.32
C GLN A 12 6.42 3.98 4.92
N LEU A 13 6.21 4.26 3.63
CA LEU A 13 4.88 4.47 3.05
C LEU A 13 4.25 3.12 2.74
N ALA A 14 3.05 2.88 3.27
CA ALA A 14 2.40 1.59 3.19
C ALA A 14 0.91 1.71 2.88
N HIS A 15 0.37 0.64 2.30
CA HIS A 15 -1.06 0.44 2.10
C HIS A 15 -1.37 -1.03 2.37
N ALA A 16 -2.13 -1.32 3.43
CA ALA A 16 -2.34 -2.69 3.91
C ALA A 16 -3.11 -3.60 2.94
N GLY A 17 -3.79 -3.04 1.95
CA GLY A 17 -4.46 -3.80 0.89
C GLY A 17 -5.53 -4.71 1.46
N ARG A 18 -5.63 -5.95 0.97
CA ARG A 18 -6.60 -6.95 1.49
C ARG A 18 -6.38 -7.34 2.95
N LYS A 19 -5.26 -6.90 3.56
CA LYS A 19 -4.97 -7.12 4.97
C LYS A 19 -5.39 -5.97 5.89
N ALA A 20 -6.04 -4.94 5.37
CA ALA A 20 -6.50 -3.81 6.16
C ALA A 20 -7.68 -4.21 7.07
N GLU A 21 -7.56 -3.96 8.36
CA GLU A 21 -8.65 -4.09 9.32
C GLU A 21 -9.40 -2.76 9.41
N LEU A 22 -10.42 -2.61 8.57
CA LEU A 22 -11.22 -1.39 8.43
C LEU A 22 -12.71 -1.70 8.64
N GLU A 23 -13.47 -0.70 9.08
CA GLU A 23 -14.94 -0.78 9.07
C GLU A 23 -15.47 -0.86 7.63
N THR A 24 -14.86 -0.12 6.71
CA THR A 24 -15.15 -0.16 5.27
C THR A 24 -14.44 -1.31 4.56
N ASP A 25 -14.84 -1.58 3.32
CA ASP A 25 -14.20 -2.60 2.51
C ASP A 25 -12.77 -2.18 2.10
N ALA A 26 -11.86 -3.15 2.19
CA ALA A 26 -10.48 -2.99 1.76
C ALA A 26 -10.35 -3.07 0.23
N LEU A 27 -9.27 -2.52 -0.32
CA LEU A 27 -8.95 -2.59 -1.75
C LEU A 27 -7.83 -3.59 -2.01
N ALA A 28 -7.91 -4.33 -3.12
CA ALA A 28 -6.93 -5.34 -3.54
C ALA A 28 -6.89 -5.48 -5.08
N PRO A 29 -5.83 -6.09 -5.67
CA PRO A 29 -5.79 -6.36 -7.11
C PRO A 29 -6.88 -7.32 -7.59
N SER A 30 -7.37 -8.20 -6.73
CA SER A 30 -8.46 -9.15 -7.02
C SER A 30 -9.32 -9.37 -5.78
N ALA A 31 -10.58 -9.73 -5.96
CA ALA A 31 -11.52 -10.03 -4.87
C ALA A 31 -11.21 -11.40 -4.22
N ILE A 32 -10.10 -11.47 -3.49
CA ILE A 32 -9.60 -12.66 -2.80
C ILE A 32 -9.20 -12.28 -1.37
N PRO A 33 -9.87 -12.78 -0.32
CA PRO A 33 -9.55 -12.43 1.06
C PRO A 33 -8.17 -12.99 1.45
N PHE A 34 -7.54 -12.39 2.47
CA PHE A 34 -6.25 -12.88 2.97
C PHE A 34 -6.37 -14.27 3.59
N ASN A 35 -7.43 -14.51 4.36
CA ASN A 35 -7.81 -15.77 5.00
C ASN A 35 -9.33 -15.81 5.22
N GLU A 36 -9.83 -16.87 5.84
CA GLU A 36 -11.27 -17.10 6.06
C GLU A 36 -11.95 -16.11 7.01
N THR A 37 -11.20 -15.40 7.86
CA THR A 37 -11.75 -14.48 8.87
C THR A 37 -11.73 -13.02 8.42
N MET A 38 -11.04 -12.72 7.32
CA MET A 38 -10.85 -11.36 6.83
C MET A 38 -11.94 -10.99 5.81
N LYS A 39 -12.35 -9.73 5.80
CA LYS A 39 -13.36 -9.22 4.85
C LYS A 39 -12.91 -9.45 3.41
N MET A 40 -13.86 -9.73 2.52
CA MET A 40 -13.64 -9.77 1.07
C MET A 40 -13.22 -8.37 0.59
N PRO A 41 -12.04 -8.19 -0.03
CA PRO A 41 -11.67 -6.89 -0.56
C PRO A 41 -12.42 -6.62 -1.87
N ILE A 42 -12.56 -5.34 -2.21
CA ILE A 42 -13.02 -4.90 -3.52
C ILE A 42 -11.84 -4.96 -4.50
N GLU A 43 -12.06 -5.63 -5.64
CA GLU A 43 -11.12 -5.57 -6.76
C GLU A 43 -11.01 -4.14 -7.28
N MET A 44 -9.78 -3.60 -7.28
CA MET A 44 -9.53 -2.24 -7.72
C MET A 44 -9.82 -2.08 -9.21
N SER A 45 -10.58 -1.06 -9.59
CA SER A 45 -10.61 -0.59 -10.97
C SER A 45 -9.40 0.34 -11.25
N LYS A 46 -9.20 0.70 -12.52
CA LYS A 46 -8.08 1.58 -12.93
C LYS A 46 -8.08 2.93 -12.21
N HIS A 47 -9.25 3.43 -11.82
CA HIS A 47 -9.36 4.72 -11.14
C HIS A 47 -8.84 4.67 -9.68
N PRO A 48 -9.30 3.76 -8.80
CA PRO A 48 -8.65 3.48 -7.52
C PRO A 48 -7.14 3.23 -7.62
N ILE A 49 -6.67 2.48 -8.63
CA ILE A 49 -5.22 2.25 -8.80
C ILE A 49 -4.48 3.57 -9.00
N LYS A 50 -4.97 4.43 -9.91
CA LYS A 50 -4.40 5.78 -10.13
C LYS A 50 -4.46 6.65 -8.88
N ASN A 51 -5.57 6.62 -8.15
CA ASN A 51 -5.72 7.37 -6.91
C ASN A 51 -4.75 6.89 -5.81
N THR A 52 -4.51 5.59 -5.71
CA THR A 52 -3.52 5.03 -4.77
C THR A 52 -2.10 5.48 -5.13
N VAL A 53 -1.73 5.47 -6.42
CA VAL A 53 -0.42 6.00 -6.88
C VAL A 53 -0.27 7.48 -6.50
N LEU A 54 -1.31 8.29 -6.73
CA LEU A 54 -1.32 9.70 -6.30
C LEU A 54 -1.23 9.83 -4.77
N ALA A 55 -1.86 8.94 -4.01
CA ALA A 55 -1.77 8.95 -2.55
C ALA A 55 -0.34 8.69 -2.06
N PHE A 56 0.40 7.73 -2.66
CA PHE A 56 1.82 7.51 -2.37
C PHE A 56 2.68 8.73 -2.73
N GLN A 57 2.42 9.37 -3.88
CA GLN A 57 3.10 10.61 -4.26
C GLN A 57 2.87 11.72 -3.23
N GLN A 58 1.62 11.95 -2.83
CA GLN A 58 1.28 12.97 -1.84
C GLN A 58 1.85 12.63 -0.46
N ALA A 59 1.89 11.36 -0.08
CA ALA A 59 2.55 10.91 1.14
C ALA A 59 4.05 11.23 1.10
N ALA A 60 4.75 10.96 -0.01
CA ALA A 60 6.16 11.31 -0.17
C ALA A 60 6.42 12.82 -0.08
N VAL A 61 5.55 13.66 -0.68
CA VAL A 61 5.63 15.13 -0.55
C VAL A 61 5.51 15.56 0.91
N ARG A 62 4.54 15.02 1.65
CA ARG A 62 4.36 15.30 3.09
C ARG A 62 5.54 14.81 3.92
N SER A 63 6.08 13.62 3.63
CA SER A 63 7.26 13.09 4.30
C SER A 63 8.47 14.01 4.14
N LYS A 64 8.70 14.54 2.94
CA LYS A 64 9.76 15.54 2.71
C LYS A 64 9.51 16.83 3.50
N GLN A 65 8.29 17.35 3.49
CA GLN A 65 7.93 18.55 4.26
C GLN A 65 8.09 18.36 5.77
N ALA A 66 7.87 17.13 6.27
CA ALA A 66 8.06 16.76 7.67
C ALA A 66 9.54 16.53 8.05
N GLY A 67 10.48 16.60 7.09
CA GLY A 67 11.91 16.49 7.34
C GLY A 67 12.46 15.06 7.37
N PHE A 68 11.72 14.05 6.86
CA PHE A 68 12.30 12.71 6.72
C PHE A 68 13.45 12.70 5.70
N ASP A 69 14.54 12.00 6.02
CA ASP A 69 15.72 11.86 5.17
C ASP A 69 15.56 10.72 4.16
N VAL A 70 14.81 9.68 4.51
CA VAL A 70 14.63 8.47 3.70
C VAL A 70 13.15 8.14 3.60
N ILE A 71 12.72 7.75 2.40
CA ILE A 71 11.39 7.20 2.13
C ILE A 71 11.58 5.77 1.66
N GLU A 72 10.87 4.84 2.30
CA GLU A 72 10.75 3.46 1.87
C GLU A 72 9.34 3.20 1.32
N ILE A 73 9.24 2.43 0.24
CA ILE A 73 7.95 1.95 -0.31
C ILE A 73 7.72 0.53 0.20
N HIS A 74 6.64 0.30 0.94
CA HIS A 74 6.35 -1.03 1.47
C HIS A 74 5.78 -1.97 0.39
N GLY A 75 6.67 -2.69 -0.28
CA GLY A 75 6.36 -3.68 -1.32
C GLY A 75 6.26 -5.15 -0.86
N ALA A 76 6.04 -5.42 0.43
CA ALA A 76 6.24 -6.74 1.03
C ALA A 76 5.09 -7.15 1.98
N HIS A 77 5.28 -8.27 2.70
CA HIS A 77 4.40 -8.78 3.77
C HIS A 77 2.93 -9.05 3.38
N GLY A 78 2.66 -9.23 2.09
CA GLY A 78 1.33 -9.48 1.57
C GLY A 78 0.40 -8.27 1.61
N TYR A 79 0.96 -7.05 1.65
CA TYR A 79 0.22 -5.79 1.51
C TYR A 79 0.08 -5.37 0.05
N LEU A 80 -0.64 -4.27 -0.22
CA LEU A 80 -1.21 -3.97 -1.54
C LEU A 80 -0.20 -4.11 -2.70
N ILE A 81 0.99 -3.52 -2.58
CA ILE A 81 2.01 -3.62 -3.65
C ILE A 81 2.45 -5.07 -3.82
N ASN A 82 2.71 -5.80 -2.73
CA ASN A 82 3.04 -7.22 -2.78
C ASN A 82 1.90 -8.05 -3.39
N GLU A 83 0.65 -7.68 -3.12
CA GLU A 83 -0.53 -8.36 -3.68
C GLU A 83 -0.55 -8.24 -5.21
N PHE A 84 -0.23 -7.07 -5.78
CA PHE A 84 -0.11 -6.90 -7.23
C PHE A 84 1.05 -7.71 -7.83
N LEU A 85 2.14 -7.89 -7.09
CA LEU A 85 3.34 -8.60 -7.56
C LEU A 85 3.22 -10.13 -7.52
N SER A 86 2.29 -10.68 -6.74
CA SER A 86 2.19 -12.13 -6.53
C SER A 86 1.05 -12.75 -7.35
N PRO A 87 1.31 -13.81 -8.14
CA PRO A 87 0.26 -14.51 -8.89
C PRO A 87 -0.73 -15.25 -7.98
N LEU A 88 -0.44 -15.39 -6.69
CA LEU A 88 -1.39 -15.97 -5.72
C LEU A 88 -2.55 -15.03 -5.41
N THR A 89 -2.31 -13.72 -5.54
CA THR A 89 -3.23 -12.67 -5.09
C THR A 89 -3.71 -11.77 -6.22
N ASN A 90 -2.93 -11.67 -7.29
CA ASN A 90 -3.30 -10.97 -8.52
C ASN A 90 -3.78 -11.98 -9.56
N LYS A 91 -5.08 -11.95 -9.85
CA LYS A 91 -5.77 -12.75 -10.89
C LYS A 91 -6.33 -11.87 -12.01
N ARG A 92 -5.83 -10.64 -12.12
CA ARG A 92 -6.25 -9.70 -13.14
C ARG A 92 -5.87 -10.20 -14.52
N THR A 93 -6.61 -9.72 -15.52
CA THR A 93 -6.37 -10.01 -16.95
C THR A 93 -6.16 -8.73 -17.76
N ASP A 94 -6.10 -7.57 -17.09
CA ASP A 94 -5.79 -6.28 -17.68
C ASP A 94 -4.29 -5.97 -17.58
N GLU A 95 -3.88 -4.74 -17.89
CA GLU A 95 -2.47 -4.34 -17.90
C GLU A 95 -1.77 -4.37 -16.52
N TYR A 96 -2.49 -4.71 -15.46
CA TYR A 96 -1.95 -4.86 -14.11
C TYR A 96 -1.85 -6.34 -13.67
N GLY A 97 -2.15 -7.31 -14.53
CA GLY A 97 -2.11 -8.76 -14.27
C GLY A 97 -1.17 -9.53 -15.18
#